data_AF-A0A3M1I1N2-F1
#
_entry.id   AF-A0A3M1I1N2-F1
#
_cell.length_a   1.000
_cell.length_b   1.000
_cell.length_c   1.000
_cell.angle_alpha   90.00
_cell.angle_beta   90.00
_cell.angle_gamma   90.00
#
_symmetry.space_group_name_H-M   'P 1'
#
loop_
_entity.id
_entity.type
_entity.pdbx_description
1 polymer ?
#
loop_
_entity_poly.entity_id
_entity_poly.type
_entity_poly.pdbx_seq_one_letter_code
_entity_poly.pdbx_strand_id
1 'polypeptide(L)'
;YEVRVILQQNEDAIRIDVINNLPMLPIDEKRVYEVIKKGNEYTDLVEFYIQHGDQTEGEGIGLVMSMLLLKGEGIPLDNFSIRSTEGVTQATLGIPLHHSYPAQQGK
;
A
#
# COMPACT_ATOMS: atom_id res chain seq x y z
N TYR A 1 1.55 8.03 20.61
CA TYR A 1 1.55 7.38 19.29
C TYR A 1 2.19 8.33 18.31
N GLU A 2 3.14 7.86 17.52
CA GLU A 2 3.87 8.69 16.57
C GLU A 2 3.77 8.04 15.19
N VAL A 3 3.26 8.80 14.23
CA VAL A 3 3.29 8.44 12.81
C VAL A 3 4.30 9.35 12.13
N ARG A 4 5.28 8.76 11.47
CA ARG A 4 6.26 9.45 10.65
C ARG A 4 5.99 9.14 9.19
N VAL A 5 6.03 10.18 8.35
CA VAL A 5 6.01 10.03 6.90
C VAL A 5 7.34 10.52 6.37
N ILE A 6 8.06 9.66 5.65
CA ILE A 6 9.36 9.96 5.07
C ILE A 6 9.19 9.91 3.55
N LEU A 7 9.58 10.99 2.87
CA LEU A 7 9.65 11.04 1.42
C LEU A 7 11.11 11.15 1.02
N GLN A 8 11.55 10.25 0.15
CA GLN A 8 12.90 10.22 -0.39
C GLN A 8 12.81 10.14 -1.90
N GLN A 9 13.56 10.97 -2.61
CA GLN A 9 13.63 10.93 -4.06
C GLN A 9 15.07 10.61 -4.46
N ASN A 10 15.21 9.74 -5.45
CA ASN A 10 16.45 9.60 -6.22
C ASN A 10 16.15 9.86 -7.71
N GLU A 11 17.12 9.62 -8.58
CA GLU A 11 16.97 9.84 -10.03
C GLU A 11 15.88 8.94 -10.64
N ASP A 12 15.60 7.80 -10.03
CA ASP A 12 14.75 6.77 -10.63
C ASP A 12 13.32 6.71 -10.06
N ALA A 13 13.14 7.10 -8.79
CA ALA A 13 11.90 6.89 -8.06
C ALA A 13 11.71 7.87 -6.88
N ILE A 14 10.45 8.05 -6.51
CA ILE A 14 10.03 8.62 -5.23
C ILE A 14 9.65 7.46 -4.30
N ARG A 15 10.32 7.34 -3.16
CA ARG A 15 9.99 6.42 -2.08
C ARG A 15 9.24 7.16 -0.98
N ILE A 16 8.13 6.58 -0.55
CA ILE A 16 7.31 7.05 0.57
C ILE A 16 7.28 5.95 1.62
N ASP A 17 7.71 6.25 2.84
CA ASP A 17 7.59 5.37 4.00
C ASP A 17 6.64 5.98 5.03
N VAL A 18 5.62 5.24 5.44
CA VAL A 18 4.71 5.59 6.54
C VAL A 18 5.01 4.64 7.69
N ILE A 19 5.52 5.19 8.80
CA ILE A 19 6.04 4.42 9.93
C ILE A 19 5.20 4.76 11.17
N ASN A 20 4.55 3.76 11.74
CA ASN A 20 3.84 3.84 13.01
C ASN A 20 4.63 3.07 14.07
N ASN A 21 4.93 3.70 15.20
CA ASN A 21 5.69 3.11 16.30
C ASN A 21 4.91 2.09 17.16
N LEU A 22 4.01 1.36 16.51
CA LEU A 22 3.21 0.30 17.10
C LEU A 22 3.24 -0.93 16.19
N PRO A 23 3.28 -2.15 16.76
CA PRO A 23 3.07 -3.36 15.99
C PRO A 23 1.61 -3.43 15.53
N MET A 24 1.40 -4.06 14.37
CA MET A 24 0.06 -4.50 14.00
C MET A 24 -0.37 -5.61 14.95
N LEU A 25 -1.65 -5.58 15.36
CA LEU A 25 -2.23 -6.71 16.08
C LEU A 25 -2.37 -7.90 15.12
N PRO A 26 -2.24 -9.16 15.58
CA PRO A 26 -2.36 -10.33 14.71
C PRO A 26 -3.66 -10.39 13.90
N ILE A 27 -4.76 -9.88 14.46
CA ILE A 27 -6.05 -9.78 13.76
C ILE A 27 -6.00 -8.77 12.60
N ASP A 28 -5.28 -7.66 12.79
CA ASP A 28 -5.12 -6.62 11.78
C ASP A 28 -4.10 -7.04 10.70
N GLU A 29 -3.06 -7.81 11.06
CA GLU A 29 -2.17 -8.45 10.08
C GLU A 29 -2.94 -9.36 9.13
N LYS A 30 -3.82 -10.21 9.67
CA LYS A 30 -4.68 -11.07 8.85
C LYS A 30 -5.60 -10.26 7.94
N ARG A 31 -6.21 -9.20 8.46
CA ARG A 31 -7.07 -8.30 7.67
C ARG A 31 -6.29 -7.60 6.55
N VAL A 32 -5.13 -7.04 6.84
CA VAL A 32 -4.28 -6.39 5.82
C VAL A 32 -3.88 -7.39 4.74
N TYR A 33 -3.52 -8.62 5.11
CA TYR A 33 -3.22 -9.66 4.13
C TYR A 33 -4.43 -10.01 3.24
N GLU A 34 -5.62 -10.17 3.82
CA GLU A 34 -6.86 -10.41 3.06
C GLU A 34 -7.19 -9.23 2.13
N VAL A 35 -6.97 -8.00 2.58
CA VAL A 35 -7.19 -6.78 1.81
C VAL A 35 -6.21 -6.68 0.63
N ILE A 36 -4.92 -6.98 0.85
CA ILE A 36 -3.91 -7.03 -0.23
C ILE A 36 -4.27 -8.13 -1.24
N LYS A 37 -4.75 -9.28 -0.77
CA LYS A 37 -5.20 -10.35 -1.68
C LYS A 37 -6.39 -9.89 -2.53
N LYS A 38 -7.40 -9.26 -1.93
CA LYS A 38 -8.54 -8.68 -2.66
C LYS A 38 -8.08 -7.62 -3.66
N GLY A 39 -7.19 -6.71 -3.26
CA GLY A 39 -6.63 -5.68 -4.15
C GLY A 39 -5.89 -6.25 -5.36
N ASN A 40 -5.35 -7.47 -5.28
CA ASN A 40 -4.80 -8.17 -6.44
C ASN A 40 -5.88 -8.62 -7.45
N GLU A 41 -7.07 -8.98 -6.97
CA GLU A 41 -8.19 -9.50 -7.78
C GLU A 41 -8.94 -8.39 -8.54
N TYR A 42 -9.03 -7.18 -7.96
CA TYR A 42 -9.71 -6.05 -8.61
C TYR A 42 -8.81 -5.33 -9.64
N THR A 43 -9.41 -4.88 -10.74
CA THR A 43 -8.74 -4.11 -11.80
C THR A 43 -9.36 -2.74 -12.05
N ASP A 44 -10.57 -2.48 -11.55
CA ASP A 44 -11.32 -1.26 -11.79
C ASP A 44 -11.72 -0.57 -10.47
N LEU A 45 -11.28 0.67 -10.30
CA LEU A 45 -11.58 1.50 -9.12
C LEU A 45 -13.04 1.92 -9.03
N VAL A 46 -13.69 2.21 -10.16
CA VAL A 46 -15.09 2.63 -10.22
C VAL A 46 -15.99 1.48 -9.80
N GLU A 47 -15.75 0.28 -10.32
CA GLU A 47 -16.49 -0.93 -9.92
C GLU A 47 -16.32 -1.22 -8.43
N PHE A 48 -15.08 -1.15 -7.93
CA PHE A 48 -14.80 -1.34 -6.51
C PHE A 48 -15.56 -0.35 -5.63
N TYR A 49 -15.58 0.93 -5.99
CA TYR A 49 -16.30 1.97 -5.27
C TYR A 49 -17.83 1.77 -5.32
N ILE A 50 -18.40 1.34 -6.44
CA ILE A 50 -19.83 1.04 -6.54
C ILE A 50 -20.22 -0.12 -5.61
N GLN A 51 -19.38 -1.15 -5.51
CA GLN A 51 -19.65 -2.34 -4.71
C GLN A 51 -19.43 -2.13 -3.20
N HIS A 52 -18.52 -1.24 -2.82
CA HIS A 52 -18.04 -1.10 -1.44
C HIS A 52 -18.15 0.33 -0.88
N GLY A 53 -18.69 1.29 -1.64
CA GLY A 53 -18.70 2.73 -1.26
C GLY A 53 -19.54 3.07 -0.03
N ASP A 54 -20.48 2.21 0.35
CA ASP A 54 -21.25 2.34 1.59
C ASP A 54 -20.52 1.78 2.83
N GLN A 55 -19.44 1.02 2.63
CA GLN A 55 -18.57 0.62 3.73
C GLN A 55 -17.73 1.83 4.15
N THR A 56 -17.59 2.07 5.46
CA THR A 56 -16.77 3.19 5.95
C THR A 56 -15.28 2.90 5.71
N GLU A 57 -14.44 3.92 5.49
CA GLU A 57 -12.98 3.78 5.29
C GLU A 57 -12.29 2.89 6.35
N GLY A 58 -12.87 2.79 7.55
CA GLY A 58 -12.41 1.95 8.67
C GLY A 58 -12.47 0.44 8.46
N GLU A 59 -13.05 -0.07 7.36
CA GLU A 59 -13.09 -1.51 7.02
C GLU A 59 -11.92 -1.98 6.14
N GLY A 60 -11.01 -1.08 5.76
CA GLY A 60 -9.83 -1.43 4.93
C GLY A 60 -9.95 -1.06 3.45
N ILE A 61 -10.96 -0.26 3.09
CA ILE A 61 -11.20 0.22 1.72
C ILE A 61 -10.03 1.05 1.20
N GLY A 62 -9.48 1.95 2.02
CA GLY A 62 -8.42 2.86 1.59
C GLY A 62 -7.17 2.15 1.06
N LEU A 63 -6.87 0.96 1.58
CA LEU A 63 -5.74 0.15 1.11
C LEU A 63 -6.02 -0.45 -0.28
N VAL A 64 -7.21 -1.01 -0.50
CA VAL A 64 -7.60 -1.50 -1.84
C VAL A 64 -7.62 -0.35 -2.85
N MET A 65 -8.13 0.82 -2.44
CA MET A 65 -8.19 2.02 -3.28
C MET A 65 -6.79 2.46 -3.71
N SER A 66 -5.85 2.50 -2.77
CA SER A 66 -4.45 2.82 -3.04
C SER A 66 -3.85 1.82 -4.04
N MET A 67 -4.11 0.53 -3.88
CA MET A 67 -3.63 -0.51 -4.81
C MET A 67 -4.23 -0.37 -6.21
N LEU A 68 -5.51 -0.03 -6.33
CA LEU A 68 -6.18 0.18 -7.61
C LEU A 68 -5.66 1.43 -8.33
N LEU A 69 -5.38 2.51 -7.60
CA LEU A 69 -4.74 3.71 -8.16
C LEU A 69 -3.35 3.38 -8.72
N LEU A 70 -2.54 2.60 -7.99
CA LEU A 70 -1.23 2.16 -8.48
C LEU A 70 -1.36 1.35 -9.79
N LYS A 71 -2.29 0.40 -9.84
CA LYS A 71 -2.57 -0.38 -11.06
C LYS A 71 -3.02 0.51 -12.22
N GLY A 72 -3.90 1.48 -11.96
CA GLY A 72 -4.40 2.42 -12.96
C GLY A 72 -3.28 3.25 -13.61
N GLU A 73 -2.26 3.61 -12.84
CA GLU A 73 -1.07 4.33 -13.31
C GLU A 73 0.03 3.38 -13.86
N GLY A 74 -0.24 2.07 -13.96
CA GLY A 74 0.72 1.08 -14.44
C GLY A 74 1.87 0.80 -13.49
N ILE A 75 1.74 1.18 -12.21
CA ILE A 75 2.74 0.91 -11.17
C ILE A 75 2.50 -0.52 -10.63
N PRO A 76 3.50 -1.42 -10.69
CA PRO A 76 3.38 -2.76 -10.13
C PRO A 76 3.08 -2.74 -8.64
N LEU A 77 2.20 -3.63 -8.17
CA LEU A 77 1.88 -3.75 -6.74
C LEU A 77 3.08 -4.14 -5.88
N ASP A 78 4.12 -4.77 -6.45
CA ASP A 78 5.37 -5.08 -5.77
C ASP A 78 6.12 -3.83 -5.30
N ASN A 79 5.79 -2.66 -5.85
CA ASN A 79 6.30 -1.38 -5.38
C ASN A 79 5.65 -0.91 -4.06
N PHE A 80 4.63 -1.62 -3.60
CA PHE A 80 3.92 -1.35 -2.36
C PHE A 80 4.07 -2.52 -1.37
N SER A 81 4.37 -2.22 -0.11
CA SER A 81 4.42 -3.25 0.94
C SER A 81 4.02 -2.69 2.30
N ILE A 82 3.45 -3.54 3.15
CA ILE A 82 3.22 -3.26 4.57
C ILE A 82 3.89 -4.37 5.37
N ARG A 83 4.71 -4.01 6.36
CA ARG A 83 5.37 -4.94 7.27
C ARG A 83 5.23 -4.47 8.71
N SER A 84 5.09 -5.43 9.62
CA SER A 84 5.11 -5.22 11.07
C SER A 84 6.31 -6.00 11.62
N THR A 85 7.35 -5.28 12.05
CA THR A 85 8.62 -5.88 12.53
C THR A 85 9.13 -5.09 13.73
N GLU A 86 9.66 -5.79 14.74
CA GLU A 86 10.31 -5.18 15.91
C GLU A 86 9.46 -4.12 16.64
N GLY A 87 8.14 -4.30 16.69
CA GLY A 87 7.23 -3.37 17.36
C GLY A 87 6.86 -2.13 16.53
N VAL A 88 7.22 -2.11 15.24
CA VAL A 88 6.94 -1.00 14.31
C VAL A 88 6.15 -1.53 13.12
N THR A 89 5.15 -0.77 12.69
CA THR A 89 4.44 -0.99 11.42
C THR A 89 4.94 0.00 10.39
N GLN A 90 5.36 -0.49 9.23
CA GLN A 90 5.84 0.33 8.13
C GLN A 90 5.14 -0.04 6.83
N ALA A 91 4.53 0.95 6.19
CA ALA A 91 4.12 0.88 4.79
C ALA A 91 5.16 1.57 3.92
N THR A 92 5.55 0.96 2.81
CA THR A 92 6.49 1.49 1.82
C THR A 92 5.83 1.52 0.45
N LEU A 93 5.94 2.65 -0.25
CA LEU A 93 5.52 2.82 -1.64
C LEU A 93 6.67 3.40 -2.48
N GLY A 94 6.98 2.76 -3.61
CA GLY A 94 7.90 3.26 -4.63
C GLY A 94 7.17 3.71 -5.89
N ILE A 95 7.25 4.99 -6.24
CA ILE A 95 6.69 5.55 -7.47
C ILE A 95 7.84 5.77 -8.46
N PRO A 96 7.91 5.03 -9.57
CA PRO A 96 8.88 5.27 -10.63
C PRO A 96 8.75 6.67 -11.24
N LEU A 97 9.86 7.35 -11.49
CA LEU A 97 9.89 8.60 -12.24
C LEU A 97 10.01 8.38 -13.76
N HIS A 98 10.39 7.17 -14.16
CA HIS A 98 10.58 6.74 -15.54
C HIS A 98 9.96 5.36 -15.76
N HIS A 99 9.43 5.09 -16.96
CA HIS A 99 8.85 3.79 -17.31
C HIS A 99 9.85 2.61 -17.27
N SER A 100 11.14 2.88 -17.11
CA SER A 100 12.24 1.90 -17.12
C SER A 100 12.57 1.29 -15.75
N TYR A 101 11.84 1.64 -14.70
CA TYR A 101 12.20 1.23 -13.34
C TYR A 101 11.77 -0.21 -13.01
N PRO A 102 12.69 -1.13 -12.68
CA PRO A 102 12.32 -2.46 -12.22
C PRO A 102 11.73 -2.38 -10.79
N ALA A 103 10.73 -3.23 -10.51
CA ALA A 103 10.16 -3.36 -9.16
C ALA A 103 11.28 -3.59 -8.13
N GLN A 104 11.28 -2.81 -7.04
CA GLN A 104 12.23 -3.01 -5.96
C GLN A 104 11.89 -4.32 -5.24
N GLN A 105 12.61 -5.40 -5.57
CA GLN A 105 12.57 -6.62 -4.77
C GLN A 105 13.07 -6.30 -3.37
N GLY A 106 12.22 -6.54 -2.37
CA GLY A 106 12.55 -6.37 -0.97
C GLY A 106 13.83 -7.13 -0.62
N LYS A 107 14.81 -6.39 -0.08
CA LYS A 107 15.88 -6.97 0.74
C LYS A 107 15.41 -7.07 2.18
#